data_AF-A0AAD0M5S4-F1
#
_entry.id   AF-A0AAD0M5S4-F1
#
_cell.length_a   1.000
_cell.length_b   1.000
_cell.length_c   1.000
_cell.angle_alpha   90.00
_cell.angle_beta   90.00
_cell.angle_gamma   90.00
#
_symmetry.space_group_name_H-M   'P 1'
#
loop_
_entity.id
_entity.type
_entity.pdbx_description
1 polymer ?
#
loop_
_entity_poly.entity_id
_entity_poly.type
_entity_poly.pdbx_seq_one_letter_code
_entity_poly.pdbx_strand_id
1 'polypeptide(L)'
;MSIVMFILGLILLGLLALTAHSISGMFVAMNDLSLTSRERQIDLIWESGISSQMVQAGPNGEYVAPLGTALTSSTGTVIGHTIPSTTPGPRLNTKGFAPRYCALGRGSLSGGSNQAVTLSIDSTYSVETVNVGGIDYVARSTDVAGMQRGNTSVLGFIISPLEKSDSLSCANIAYDAQTGAYSTPGIVSKVIPLFGANGGTLSAAEGINRSSSQFIDASPYDSLNDALAPYLNNPPRRLILNLPARNAGYQLKSDLSFGRQTESDAELVITGAGAAKAEISGGYSFSVSNARVVLSNVALEASLSATDATVSLASSSVGSVIAKHSELILDGANEINGKVSLDNSKVDQDAGLALNYASSTTGAVDLVQSSWRARASTISVNGSSQYGVWLDQGSRMSLQGATVQLQGTFGQGIRVGFDSVLSSIDSTMSFAGSATSFLDIKGRAVVTGGLAYSSGSLSNGAVLRDGASILLDNGQQWFSTGSTPQVGVNDLGALSVAGSSAIVGGGACWQGYLFAESTAGQVTNNNNENMQGRVTASWSCSQ
;
A
#
# COMPACT_ATOMS: atom_id res chain seq x y z
N MET A 1 -24.12 -63.20 -6.57
CA MET A 1 -23.43 -62.00 -7.08
C MET A 1 -24.36 -60.79 -7.30
N SER A 2 -25.68 -60.96 -7.52
CA SER A 2 -26.62 -59.88 -7.87
C SER A 2 -27.02 -58.91 -6.75
N ILE A 3 -27.08 -59.35 -5.48
CA ILE A 3 -27.59 -58.53 -4.37
C ILE A 3 -26.55 -57.51 -3.88
N VAL A 4 -25.27 -57.91 -3.84
CA VAL A 4 -24.18 -57.04 -3.38
C VAL A 4 -23.98 -55.84 -4.31
N MET A 5 -24.07 -56.05 -5.62
CA MET A 5 -24.00 -54.94 -6.60
C MET A 5 -25.21 -54.00 -6.51
N PHE A 6 -26.39 -54.52 -6.19
CA PHE A 6 -27.59 -53.70 -6.02
C PHE A 6 -27.49 -52.81 -4.77
N ILE A 7 -26.99 -53.35 -3.66
CA ILE A 7 -26.76 -52.58 -2.42
C ILE A 7 -25.68 -51.51 -2.63
N LEU A 8 -24.57 -51.84 -3.31
CA LEU A 8 -23.53 -50.86 -3.65
C LEU A 8 -24.06 -49.74 -4.56
N GLY A 9 -24.94 -50.06 -5.52
CA GLY A 9 -25.59 -49.06 -6.37
C GLY A 9 -26.50 -48.11 -5.59
N LEU A 10 -27.25 -48.61 -4.60
CA LEU A 10 -28.09 -47.77 -3.74
C LEU A 10 -27.27 -46.86 -2.82
N ILE A 11 -26.16 -47.36 -2.28
CA ILE A 11 -25.24 -46.54 -1.45
C ILE A 11 -24.63 -45.42 -2.30
N LEU A 12 -24.22 -45.72 -3.53
CA LEU A 12 -23.67 -44.72 -4.46
C LEU A 12 -24.71 -43.64 -4.82
N LEU A 13 -25.95 -44.02 -5.10
CA LEU A 13 -27.05 -43.10 -5.35
C LEU A 13 -27.38 -42.22 -4.13
N GLY A 14 -27.33 -42.78 -2.93
CA GLY A 14 -27.50 -42.02 -1.68
C GLY A 14 -26.38 -40.99 -1.46
N LEU A 15 -25.13 -41.37 -1.73
CA LEU A 15 -23.98 -40.47 -1.65
C LEU A 15 -24.05 -39.34 -2.71
N LEU A 16 -24.50 -39.65 -3.92
CA LEU A 16 -24.72 -38.66 -4.98
C LEU A 16 -25.85 -37.68 -4.63
N ALA A 17 -26.92 -38.15 -4.00
CA ALA A 17 -28.02 -37.29 -3.54
C ALA A 17 -27.61 -36.38 -2.38
N LEU A 18 -26.84 -36.89 -1.42
CA LEU A 18 -26.31 -36.11 -0.30
C LEU A 18 -25.33 -35.01 -0.76
N THR A 19 -24.46 -35.34 -1.72
CA THR A 19 -23.53 -34.37 -2.30
C THR A 19 -24.28 -33.29 -3.11
N ALA A 20 -25.27 -33.66 -3.91
CA ALA A 20 -26.12 -32.70 -4.62
C ALA A 20 -26.88 -31.75 -3.67
N HIS A 21 -27.41 -32.25 -2.55
CA HIS A 21 -28.09 -31.43 -1.56
C HIS A 21 -27.12 -30.45 -0.87
N SER A 22 -25.92 -30.92 -0.52
CA SER A 22 -24.87 -30.07 0.07
C SER A 22 -24.38 -28.96 -0.88
N ILE A 23 -24.27 -29.26 -2.18
CA ILE A 23 -23.89 -28.29 -3.22
C ILE A 23 -25.00 -27.25 -3.40
N SER A 24 -26.28 -27.67 -3.42
CA SER A 24 -27.40 -26.73 -3.50
C SER A 24 -27.48 -25.79 -2.28
N GLY A 25 -27.22 -26.29 -1.07
CA GLY A 25 -27.16 -25.46 0.13
C GLY A 25 -26.01 -24.45 0.10
N MET A 26 -24.86 -24.83 -0.46
CA MET A 26 -23.71 -23.96 -0.64
C MET A 26 -23.96 -22.85 -1.68
N PHE A 27 -24.63 -23.17 -2.80
CA PHE A 27 -25.04 -22.16 -3.78
C PHE A 27 -26.07 -21.18 -3.23
N VAL A 28 -27.04 -21.66 -2.42
CA VAL A 28 -28.01 -20.78 -1.74
C VAL A 28 -27.29 -19.85 -0.76
N ALA A 29 -26.38 -20.38 0.08
CA ALA A 29 -25.61 -19.57 1.01
C ALA A 29 -24.68 -18.54 0.29
N MET A 30 -24.03 -18.93 -0.80
CA MET A 30 -23.19 -18.02 -1.60
C MET A 30 -24.01 -16.93 -2.29
N ASN A 31 -25.21 -17.26 -2.78
CA ASN A 31 -26.11 -16.29 -3.39
C ASN A 31 -26.67 -15.32 -2.33
N ASP A 32 -27.00 -15.82 -1.14
CA ASP A 32 -27.44 -14.99 -0.01
C ASP A 32 -26.32 -14.07 0.49
N LEU A 33 -25.07 -14.53 0.55
CA LEU A 33 -23.90 -13.70 0.84
C LEU A 33 -23.67 -12.63 -0.23
N SER A 34 -23.79 -12.98 -1.51
CA SER A 34 -23.66 -12.03 -2.63
C SER A 34 -24.74 -10.96 -2.60
N LEU A 35 -26.00 -11.35 -2.34
CA LEU A 35 -27.12 -10.44 -2.20
C LEU A 35 -26.97 -9.52 -0.99
N THR A 36 -26.55 -10.07 0.16
CA THR A 36 -26.30 -9.30 1.39
C THR A 36 -25.14 -8.31 1.21
N SER A 37 -24.09 -8.72 0.49
CA SER A 37 -22.95 -7.85 0.15
C SER A 37 -23.38 -6.70 -0.77
N ARG A 38 -24.14 -7.01 -1.83
CA ARG A 38 -24.66 -6.01 -2.76
C ARG A 38 -25.64 -5.05 -2.10
N GLU A 39 -26.51 -5.55 -1.22
CA GLU A 39 -27.46 -4.75 -0.45
C GLU A 39 -26.73 -3.75 0.42
N ARG A 40 -25.68 -4.21 1.11
CA ARG A 40 -24.85 -3.35 1.94
C ARG A 40 -24.07 -2.30 1.13
N GLN A 41 -23.59 -2.63 -0.07
CA GLN A 41 -22.93 -1.65 -0.95
C GLN A 41 -23.90 -0.55 -1.37
N ILE A 42 -25.15 -0.91 -1.69
CA ILE A 42 -26.19 0.07 -2.05
C ILE A 42 -26.48 1.00 -0.87
N ASP A 43 -26.63 0.45 0.32
CA ASP A 43 -26.87 1.24 1.54
C ASP A 43 -25.74 2.25 1.80
N LEU A 44 -24.48 1.83 1.61
CA LEU A 44 -23.31 2.69 1.77
C LEU A 44 -23.27 3.82 0.74
N ILE A 45 -23.59 3.54 -0.53
CA ILE A 45 -23.64 4.55 -1.59
C ILE A 45 -24.69 5.62 -1.27
N TRP A 46 -25.85 5.21 -0.74
CA TRP A 46 -26.88 6.15 -0.31
C TRP A 46 -26.46 6.97 0.89
N GLU A 47 -25.90 6.32 1.92
CA GLU A 47 -25.40 7.00 3.12
C GLU A 47 -24.32 8.02 2.74
N SER A 48 -23.25 7.58 2.08
CA SER A 48 -22.13 8.46 1.71
C SER A 48 -22.54 9.56 0.75
N GLY A 49 -23.40 9.23 -0.23
CA GLY A 49 -23.83 10.18 -1.24
C GLY A 49 -24.78 11.25 -0.71
N ILE A 50 -25.57 10.97 0.34
CA ILE A 50 -26.37 12.01 1.02
C ILE A 50 -25.49 12.80 1.99
N SER A 51 -24.62 12.12 2.75
CA SER A 51 -23.70 12.78 3.68
C SER A 51 -22.75 13.76 2.97
N SER A 52 -22.27 13.44 1.77
CA SER A 52 -21.39 14.33 0.98
C SER A 52 -22.10 15.59 0.47
N GLN A 53 -23.43 15.59 0.47
CA GLN A 53 -24.24 16.74 0.07
C GLN A 53 -24.68 17.58 1.27
N MET A 54 -24.41 17.16 2.50
CA MET A 54 -24.73 17.97 3.67
C MET A 54 -23.86 19.22 3.70
N VAL A 55 -24.49 20.39 3.84
CA VAL A 55 -23.80 21.69 3.85
C VAL A 55 -23.96 22.37 5.20
N GLN A 56 -23.05 23.28 5.52
CA GLN A 56 -23.22 24.17 6.67
C GLN A 56 -24.10 25.35 6.26
N ALA A 57 -25.32 25.41 6.79
CA ALA A 57 -26.29 26.47 6.45
C ALA A 57 -27.05 27.03 7.66
N GLY A 58 -26.60 26.74 8.88
CA GLY A 58 -27.12 27.33 10.11
C GLY A 58 -26.40 28.64 10.52
N PRO A 59 -27.03 29.49 11.35
CA PRO A 59 -26.42 30.68 11.96
C PRO A 59 -25.14 30.39 12.77
N ASN A 60 -24.91 29.14 13.17
CA ASN A 60 -23.71 28.66 13.85
C ASN A 60 -22.87 27.69 12.99
N GLY A 61 -23.09 27.62 11.67
CA GLY A 61 -22.40 26.69 10.78
C GLY A 61 -22.83 25.23 10.94
N GLU A 62 -24.06 24.98 11.40
CA GLU A 62 -24.58 23.60 11.55
C GLU A 62 -24.82 22.93 10.19
N TYR A 63 -24.60 21.61 10.14
CA TYR A 63 -24.89 20.79 8.97
C TYR A 63 -26.39 20.61 8.78
N VAL A 64 -26.86 20.80 7.55
CA VAL A 64 -28.23 20.57 7.12
C VAL A 64 -28.28 19.48 6.04
N ALA A 65 -29.34 18.67 6.07
CA ALA A 65 -29.51 17.56 5.14
C ALA A 65 -30.27 18.02 3.88
N PRO A 66 -29.85 17.60 2.66
CA PRO A 66 -30.55 17.96 1.43
C PRO A 66 -31.95 17.34 1.42
N LEU A 67 -32.90 18.00 0.77
CA LEU A 67 -34.26 17.54 0.61
C LEU A 67 -34.46 16.83 -0.74
N GLY A 68 -35.17 15.71 -0.73
CA GLY A 68 -35.57 15.00 -1.96
C GLY A 68 -36.96 15.40 -2.44
N THR A 69 -37.45 14.74 -3.49
CA THR A 69 -38.82 14.96 -3.99
C THR A 69 -39.83 14.35 -3.02
N ALA A 70 -40.88 15.11 -2.68
CA ALA A 70 -41.92 14.65 -1.77
C ALA A 70 -42.68 13.44 -2.34
N LEU A 71 -42.88 12.42 -1.50
CA LEU A 71 -43.68 11.24 -1.79
C LEU A 71 -45.02 11.37 -1.07
N THR A 72 -46.13 11.23 -1.80
CA THR A 72 -47.48 11.34 -1.25
C THR A 72 -48.18 9.98 -1.12
N SER A 73 -48.97 9.80 -0.07
CA SER A 73 -49.90 8.68 0.08
C SER A 73 -51.09 8.81 -0.88
N SER A 74 -51.92 7.76 -0.94
CA SER A 74 -53.20 7.77 -1.66
C SER A 74 -54.18 8.86 -1.17
N THR A 75 -54.00 9.39 0.04
CA THR A 75 -54.80 10.48 0.61
C THR A 75 -54.22 11.87 0.35
N GLY A 76 -53.18 11.99 -0.47
CA GLY A 76 -52.54 13.27 -0.83
C GLY A 76 -51.54 13.79 0.20
N THR A 77 -51.14 12.94 1.15
CA THR A 77 -50.39 13.31 2.34
C THR A 77 -48.90 12.99 2.17
N VAL A 78 -47.96 13.90 2.47
CA VAL A 78 -46.51 13.65 2.28
C VAL A 78 -46.00 12.65 3.33
N ILE A 79 -45.55 11.47 2.90
CA ILE A 79 -45.13 10.33 3.76
C ILE A 79 -43.60 10.12 3.80
N GLY A 80 -42.84 11.01 3.15
CA GLY A 80 -41.38 11.01 3.09
C GLY A 80 -40.89 11.63 1.79
N HIS A 81 -39.60 11.42 1.49
CA HIS A 81 -38.98 11.92 0.27
C HIS A 81 -38.25 10.80 -0.47
N THR A 82 -38.01 11.01 -1.76
CA THR A 82 -37.02 10.21 -2.51
C THR A 82 -35.62 10.55 -2.02
N ILE A 83 -34.65 9.66 -2.24
CA ILE A 83 -33.24 10.06 -2.19
C ILE A 83 -33.04 11.20 -3.21
N PRO A 84 -32.30 12.29 -2.88
CA PRO A 84 -32.04 13.39 -3.81
C PRO A 84 -31.53 12.89 -5.16
N SER A 85 -32.03 13.46 -6.26
CA SER A 85 -31.67 13.04 -7.63
C SER A 85 -30.18 13.25 -7.95
N THR A 86 -29.53 14.15 -7.22
CA THR A 86 -28.10 14.43 -7.24
C THR A 86 -27.25 13.36 -6.55
N THR A 87 -27.83 12.53 -5.68
CA THR A 87 -27.12 11.41 -5.05
C THR A 87 -26.80 10.34 -6.10
N PRO A 88 -25.52 9.99 -6.33
CA PRO A 88 -25.14 8.93 -7.26
C PRO A 88 -25.55 7.56 -6.71
N GLY A 89 -25.82 6.60 -7.60
CA GLY A 89 -26.15 5.22 -7.23
C GLY A 89 -27.55 4.75 -7.65
N PRO A 90 -27.89 3.50 -7.29
CA PRO A 90 -29.18 2.91 -7.66
C PRO A 90 -30.34 3.57 -6.93
N ARG A 91 -31.54 3.59 -7.54
CA ARG A 91 -32.77 4.12 -6.91
C ARG A 91 -33.61 3.06 -6.21
N LEU A 92 -33.19 1.80 -6.30
CA LEU A 92 -33.86 0.64 -5.74
C LEU A 92 -32.82 -0.17 -4.96
N ASN A 93 -33.25 -0.86 -3.89
CA ASN A 93 -32.42 -1.84 -3.21
C ASN A 93 -32.28 -3.14 -4.02
N THR A 94 -31.52 -4.10 -3.48
CA THR A 94 -31.35 -5.44 -4.07
C THR A 94 -32.64 -6.24 -4.22
N LYS A 95 -33.69 -5.87 -3.46
CA LYS A 95 -35.02 -6.47 -3.53
C LYS A 95 -35.94 -5.76 -4.53
N GLY A 96 -35.46 -4.72 -5.21
CA GLY A 96 -36.21 -3.98 -6.23
C GLY A 96 -37.15 -2.92 -5.67
N PHE A 97 -37.05 -2.58 -4.37
CA PHE A 97 -37.90 -1.58 -3.74
C PHE A 97 -37.17 -0.24 -3.58
N ALA A 98 -37.91 0.85 -3.75
CA ALA A 98 -37.38 2.20 -3.57
C ALA A 98 -37.22 2.51 -2.07
N PRO A 99 -36.04 3.00 -1.64
CA PRO A 99 -35.85 3.45 -0.28
C PRO A 99 -36.63 4.74 -0.03
N ARG A 100 -36.94 4.99 1.23
CA ARG A 100 -37.58 6.23 1.66
C ARG A 100 -36.61 7.07 2.47
N TYR A 101 -36.50 8.33 2.12
CA TYR A 101 -35.58 9.25 2.77
C TYR A 101 -36.34 10.25 3.63
N CYS A 102 -35.85 10.43 4.85
CA CYS A 102 -36.44 11.25 5.90
C CYS A 102 -35.39 12.25 6.38
N ALA A 103 -35.34 13.43 5.75
CA ALA A 103 -34.47 14.52 6.16
C ALA A 103 -34.97 15.17 7.46
N LEU A 104 -34.05 15.53 8.34
CA LEU A 104 -34.33 16.08 9.67
C LEU A 104 -33.49 17.33 9.95
N GLY A 105 -34.15 18.33 10.54
CA GLY A 105 -33.51 19.54 11.04
C GLY A 105 -33.40 19.53 12.57
N ARG A 106 -32.56 20.42 13.11
CA ARG A 106 -32.48 20.69 14.56
C ARG A 106 -33.42 21.83 14.92
N GLY A 107 -34.05 21.74 16.09
CA GLY A 107 -35.21 22.56 16.48
C GLY A 107 -34.99 24.07 16.65
N SER A 108 -33.76 24.58 16.56
CA SER A 108 -33.35 25.92 17.01
C SER A 108 -33.20 26.98 15.91
N LEU A 109 -33.59 26.70 14.66
CA LEU A 109 -33.46 27.64 13.53
C LEU A 109 -34.79 28.32 13.17
N SER A 110 -34.75 29.53 12.61
CA SER A 110 -35.90 30.26 12.07
C SER A 110 -35.51 31.14 10.88
N GLY A 111 -36.26 31.12 9.78
CA GLY A 111 -36.13 32.02 8.64
C GLY A 111 -36.55 31.50 7.24
N GLY A 112 -37.05 30.27 7.10
CA GLY A 112 -37.34 29.60 5.82
C GLY A 112 -38.82 29.34 5.52
N SER A 113 -39.10 28.81 4.32
CA SER A 113 -40.44 28.34 3.95
C SER A 113 -40.77 27.03 4.68
N ASN A 114 -42.01 26.89 5.13
CA ASN A 114 -42.47 25.68 5.82
C ASN A 114 -43.05 24.68 4.82
N GLN A 115 -42.57 23.44 4.87
CA GLN A 115 -43.17 22.30 4.19
C GLN A 115 -43.66 21.29 5.24
N ALA A 116 -44.93 20.90 5.19
CA ALA A 116 -45.47 19.88 6.09
C ALA A 116 -45.10 18.47 5.62
N VAL A 117 -44.49 17.67 6.49
CA VAL A 117 -44.20 16.25 6.28
C VAL A 117 -45.01 15.45 7.29
N THR A 118 -45.82 14.52 6.81
CA THR A 118 -46.75 13.81 7.67
C THR A 118 -46.09 12.61 8.32
N LEU A 119 -46.29 12.50 9.63
CA LEU A 119 -45.81 11.42 10.47
C LEU A 119 -46.75 10.19 10.37
N SER A 120 -48.07 10.37 10.53
CA SER A 120 -49.09 9.30 10.41
C SER A 120 -50.43 9.90 9.95
N ILE A 121 -51.50 9.09 9.80
CA ILE A 121 -52.84 9.59 9.42
C ILE A 121 -53.31 10.76 10.31
N ASP A 122 -52.79 10.88 11.55
CA ASP A 122 -53.18 11.90 12.53
C ASP A 122 -52.02 12.74 13.10
N SER A 123 -50.81 12.68 12.54
CA SER A 123 -49.66 13.47 13.06
C SER A 123 -48.80 14.02 11.92
N THR A 124 -48.39 15.29 11.96
CA THR A 124 -47.52 15.94 10.96
C THR A 124 -46.37 16.68 11.62
N TYR A 125 -45.14 16.59 11.10
CA TYR A 125 -44.05 17.50 11.45
C TYR A 125 -43.80 18.50 10.33
N SER A 126 -43.69 19.79 10.66
CA SER A 126 -43.25 20.79 9.68
C SER A 126 -41.74 20.71 9.58
N VAL A 127 -41.23 20.59 8.36
CA VAL A 127 -39.84 20.90 8.05
C VAL A 127 -39.74 22.33 7.56
N GLU A 128 -38.76 23.05 8.08
CA GLU A 128 -38.39 24.35 7.56
C GLU A 128 -37.23 24.17 6.61
N THR A 129 -37.32 24.71 5.40
CA THR A 129 -36.31 24.55 4.37
C THR A 129 -35.49 25.82 4.16
N VAL A 130 -34.20 25.65 3.87
CA VAL A 130 -33.31 26.70 3.40
C VAL A 130 -32.79 26.33 2.01
N ASN A 131 -32.82 27.27 1.07
CA ASN A 131 -32.26 27.05 -0.27
C ASN A 131 -30.77 27.45 -0.26
N VAL A 132 -29.90 26.52 -0.62
CA VAL A 132 -28.46 26.75 -0.78
C VAL A 132 -28.05 26.29 -2.17
N GLY A 133 -27.66 27.25 -3.02
CA GLY A 133 -27.21 26.94 -4.38
C GLY A 133 -28.27 26.28 -5.26
N GLY A 134 -29.56 26.58 -5.06
CA GLY A 134 -30.67 26.01 -5.83
C GLY A 134 -31.17 24.65 -5.32
N ILE A 135 -30.62 24.12 -4.23
CA ILE A 135 -31.08 22.89 -3.57
C ILE A 135 -31.72 23.26 -2.23
N ASP A 136 -32.87 22.67 -1.92
CA ASP A 136 -33.53 22.85 -0.63
C ASP A 136 -32.94 21.89 0.40
N TYR A 137 -32.69 22.40 1.61
CA TYR A 137 -32.16 21.67 2.75
C TYR A 137 -33.07 21.79 3.94
N VAL A 138 -33.18 20.74 4.76
CA VAL A 138 -33.96 20.80 6.01
C VAL A 138 -33.16 21.50 7.10
N ALA A 139 -33.62 22.70 7.48
CA ALA A 139 -33.05 23.50 8.57
C ALA A 139 -33.66 23.11 9.92
N ARG A 140 -34.99 22.96 10.00
CA ARG A 140 -35.71 22.66 11.26
C ARG A 140 -36.77 21.58 11.07
N SER A 141 -37.09 20.87 12.14
CA SER A 141 -38.21 19.91 12.21
C SER A 141 -38.97 20.13 13.52
N THR A 142 -40.28 20.44 13.45
CA THR A 142 -41.06 20.89 14.63
C THR A 142 -41.64 19.78 15.50
N ASP A 143 -41.76 18.55 14.98
CA ASP A 143 -42.43 17.46 15.71
C ASP A 143 -41.57 16.19 15.70
N VAL A 144 -40.49 16.24 16.48
CA VAL A 144 -39.49 15.17 16.61
C VAL A 144 -39.89 14.16 17.69
N ALA A 145 -40.95 14.42 18.47
CA ALA A 145 -41.34 13.59 19.61
C ALA A 145 -41.77 12.17 19.21
N GLY A 146 -42.33 11.98 18.01
CA GLY A 146 -42.71 10.65 17.49
C GLY A 146 -41.52 9.81 17.01
N MET A 147 -40.48 10.45 16.46
CA MET A 147 -39.20 9.81 16.13
C MET A 147 -38.33 9.86 17.38
N GLN A 148 -38.48 8.90 18.30
CA GLN A 148 -37.65 8.82 19.50
C GLN A 148 -36.17 8.88 19.11
N ARG A 149 -35.54 10.06 19.13
CA ARG A 149 -34.15 10.19 18.68
C ARG A 149 -33.28 9.70 19.82
N GLY A 150 -32.60 8.58 19.61
CA GLY A 150 -31.49 8.20 20.48
C GLY A 150 -30.45 9.33 20.54
N ASN A 151 -29.85 9.68 19.38
CA ASN A 151 -28.78 10.67 19.27
C ASN A 151 -29.26 12.01 18.67
N THR A 152 -28.88 13.14 19.29
CA THR A 152 -29.20 14.51 18.82
C THR A 152 -28.44 14.96 17.57
N SER A 153 -27.48 14.15 17.10
CA SER A 153 -26.64 14.38 15.91
C SER A 153 -27.19 13.76 14.62
N VAL A 154 -28.32 13.05 14.68
CA VAL A 154 -28.97 12.48 13.50
C VAL A 154 -29.67 13.58 12.69
N LEU A 155 -29.28 13.72 11.42
CA LEU A 155 -29.79 14.69 10.45
C LEU A 155 -30.70 14.06 9.39
N GLY A 156 -30.83 12.73 9.37
CA GLY A 156 -31.81 12.07 8.53
C GLY A 156 -31.83 10.55 8.69
N PHE A 157 -32.76 9.90 8.01
CA PHE A 157 -32.85 8.45 7.93
C PHE A 157 -33.12 7.99 6.49
N ILE A 158 -32.59 6.82 6.14
CA ILE A 158 -33.01 6.07 4.96
C ILE A 158 -33.72 4.81 5.46
N ILE A 159 -34.95 4.58 5.01
CA ILE A 159 -35.72 3.37 5.27
C ILE A 159 -35.69 2.53 4.00
N SER A 160 -34.96 1.41 4.02
CA SER A 160 -34.87 0.45 2.91
C SER A 160 -35.87 -0.69 3.16
N PRO A 161 -37.00 -0.76 2.45
CA PRO A 161 -38.00 -1.80 2.65
C PRO A 161 -37.54 -3.14 2.07
N LEU A 162 -37.69 -4.22 2.82
CA LEU A 162 -37.33 -5.57 2.35
C LEU A 162 -38.50 -6.28 1.65
N GLU A 163 -39.70 -5.70 1.76
CA GLU A 163 -40.94 -6.13 1.14
C GLU A 163 -41.78 -4.92 0.71
N LYS A 164 -42.79 -5.14 -0.14
CA LYS A 164 -43.71 -4.07 -0.54
C LYS A 164 -44.51 -3.58 0.67
N SER A 165 -44.38 -2.30 1.01
CA SER A 165 -45.07 -1.69 2.15
C SER A 165 -45.69 -0.34 1.77
N ASP A 166 -47.01 -0.32 1.64
CA ASP A 166 -47.78 0.90 1.37
C ASP A 166 -47.92 1.79 2.64
N SER A 167 -47.65 1.21 3.81
CA SER A 167 -47.72 1.86 5.13
C SER A 167 -46.39 2.43 5.61
N LEU A 168 -45.32 2.35 4.81
CA LEU A 168 -44.02 2.93 5.17
C LEU A 168 -44.23 4.43 5.42
N SER A 169 -43.60 5.01 6.44
CA SER A 169 -43.66 6.43 6.77
C SER A 169 -42.46 6.83 7.61
N CYS A 170 -42.02 8.07 7.50
CA CYS A 170 -40.93 8.60 8.32
C CYS A 170 -41.22 8.61 9.83
N ALA A 171 -42.50 8.57 10.26
CA ALA A 171 -42.78 8.47 11.70
C ALA A 171 -42.75 7.08 12.28
N ASN A 172 -42.74 6.06 11.44
CA ASN A 172 -42.71 4.70 11.94
C ASN A 172 -41.35 4.37 12.56
N ILE A 173 -40.37 5.27 12.47
CA ILE A 173 -39.03 5.09 13.02
C ILE A 173 -39.08 5.17 14.55
N ALA A 174 -38.83 4.04 15.19
CA ALA A 174 -38.63 3.93 16.63
C ALA A 174 -37.15 3.65 16.94
N TYR A 175 -36.67 4.17 18.06
CA TYR A 175 -35.33 3.88 18.59
C TYR A 175 -35.44 2.94 19.78
N ASP A 176 -34.74 1.83 19.71
CA ASP A 176 -34.60 0.92 20.83
C ASP A 176 -33.36 1.29 21.65
N ALA A 177 -33.59 1.82 22.85
CA ALA A 177 -32.53 2.24 23.76
C ALA A 177 -31.68 1.07 24.30
N GLN A 178 -32.17 -0.18 24.25
CA GLN A 178 -31.41 -1.34 24.70
C GLN A 178 -30.41 -1.82 23.65
N THR A 179 -30.82 -1.83 22.38
CA THR A 179 -29.97 -2.30 21.27
C THR A 179 -29.23 -1.17 20.56
N GLY A 180 -29.64 0.08 20.78
CA GLY A 180 -29.10 1.26 20.07
C GLY A 180 -29.51 1.31 18.60
N ALA A 181 -30.49 0.52 18.17
CA ALA A 181 -30.91 0.38 16.79
C ALA A 181 -32.18 1.18 16.48
N TYR A 182 -32.30 1.62 15.22
CA TYR A 182 -33.51 2.20 14.67
C TYR A 182 -34.29 1.12 13.90
N SER A 183 -35.60 1.12 14.02
CA SER A 183 -36.47 0.17 13.34
C SER A 183 -37.81 0.80 12.96
N THR A 184 -38.56 0.14 12.10
CA THR A 184 -39.98 0.45 11.85
C THR A 184 -40.84 -0.68 12.40
N PRO A 185 -41.39 -0.57 13.63
CA PRO A 185 -42.16 -1.65 14.22
C PRO A 185 -43.31 -2.11 13.31
N GLY A 186 -43.41 -3.42 13.11
CA GLY A 186 -44.44 -4.03 12.27
C GLY A 186 -44.22 -3.92 10.75
N ILE A 187 -43.09 -3.37 10.30
CA ILE A 187 -42.71 -3.33 8.89
C ILE A 187 -41.32 -3.96 8.71
N VAL A 188 -41.19 -4.92 7.80
CA VAL A 188 -39.90 -5.55 7.50
C VAL A 188 -39.06 -4.58 6.65
N SER A 189 -38.26 -3.77 7.33
CA SER A 189 -37.37 -2.79 6.71
C SER A 189 -36.06 -2.65 7.48
N LYS A 190 -35.08 -2.05 6.81
CA LYS A 190 -33.83 -1.61 7.41
C LYS A 190 -33.84 -0.09 7.54
N VAL A 191 -33.51 0.43 8.72
CA VAL A 191 -33.39 1.88 8.96
C VAL A 191 -31.92 2.26 9.11
N ILE A 192 -31.46 3.21 8.30
CA ILE A 192 -30.08 3.69 8.23
C ILE A 192 -30.06 5.15 8.73
N PRO A 193 -29.51 5.43 9.92
CA PRO A 193 -29.37 6.80 10.43
C PRO A 193 -28.22 7.54 9.72
N LEU A 194 -28.43 8.82 9.42
CA LEU A 194 -27.44 9.73 8.83
C LEU A 194 -27.02 10.80 9.84
N PHE A 195 -25.71 11.01 10.01
CA PHE A 195 -25.15 11.92 11.01
C PHE A 195 -24.47 13.14 10.37
N GLY A 196 -24.51 14.27 11.06
CA GLY A 196 -23.76 15.47 10.67
C GLY A 196 -22.27 15.36 11.00
N ALA A 197 -21.42 16.07 10.25
CA ALA A 197 -19.96 15.87 10.29
C ALA A 197 -19.25 16.32 11.58
N ASN A 198 -19.96 16.82 12.61
CA ASN A 198 -19.40 17.21 13.90
C ASN A 198 -20.32 16.82 15.05
N GLY A 199 -20.07 15.67 15.71
CA GLY A 199 -20.53 15.44 17.08
C GLY A 199 -20.97 14.01 17.44
N GLY A 200 -20.04 13.24 18.01
CA GLY A 200 -20.32 12.39 19.17
C GLY A 200 -20.74 10.94 18.92
N THR A 201 -19.80 10.04 19.24
CA THR A 201 -19.88 8.57 19.28
C THR A 201 -20.09 7.88 17.94
N LEU A 202 -18.93 7.54 17.35
CA LEU A 202 -18.65 6.40 16.46
C LEU A 202 -19.90 5.59 16.11
N SER A 203 -20.51 5.91 14.97
CA SER A 203 -21.51 5.02 14.40
C SER A 203 -20.85 3.67 14.11
N ALA A 204 -21.60 2.59 14.25
CA ALA A 204 -21.16 1.26 13.79
C ALA A 204 -20.72 1.29 12.31
N ALA A 205 -21.12 2.30 11.53
CA ALA A 205 -20.66 2.54 10.17
C ALA A 205 -19.24 3.12 10.10
N GLU A 206 -18.77 3.97 11.02
CA GLU A 206 -17.34 4.37 11.09
C GLU A 206 -16.45 3.25 11.64
N GLY A 207 -16.95 2.48 12.63
CA GLY A 207 -16.27 1.25 13.10
C GLY A 207 -16.11 0.22 11.97
N ILE A 208 -16.98 0.26 10.96
CA ILE A 208 -16.94 -0.65 9.82
C ILE A 208 -16.31 -0.01 8.56
N ASN A 209 -16.32 1.31 8.37
CA ASN A 209 -15.51 2.00 7.36
C ASN A 209 -14.01 1.89 7.68
N ARG A 210 -13.69 1.75 8.98
CA ARG A 210 -12.38 1.35 9.50
C ARG A 210 -12.13 -0.17 9.42
N SER A 211 -13.04 -0.96 8.85
CA SER A 211 -12.84 -2.40 8.63
C SER A 211 -13.10 -2.87 7.20
N SER A 212 -13.73 -2.04 6.34
CA SER A 212 -14.06 -2.35 4.96
C SER A 212 -13.01 -1.84 3.96
N SER A 213 -12.93 -2.54 2.83
CA SER A 213 -12.20 -2.09 1.64
C SER A 213 -13.09 -1.18 0.80
N GLN A 214 -12.60 -0.01 0.45
CA GLN A 214 -13.23 0.94 -0.46
C GLN A 214 -12.60 0.82 -1.84
N PHE A 215 -13.43 0.77 -2.88
CA PHE A 215 -12.97 0.71 -4.27
C PHE A 215 -13.27 2.03 -4.97
N ILE A 216 -12.25 2.64 -5.55
CA ILE A 216 -12.36 3.86 -6.34
C ILE A 216 -12.09 3.51 -7.79
N ASP A 217 -13.07 3.84 -8.64
CA ASP A 217 -12.86 3.90 -10.08
C ASP A 217 -12.26 5.26 -10.43
N ALA A 218 -11.02 5.28 -10.92
CA ALA A 218 -10.35 6.50 -11.31
C ALA A 218 -10.78 7.02 -12.70
N SER A 219 -11.64 6.31 -13.44
CA SER A 219 -12.03 6.69 -14.80
C SER A 219 -12.56 8.13 -14.98
N PRO A 220 -13.29 8.74 -14.01
CA PRO A 220 -13.80 10.10 -14.19
C PRO A 220 -12.79 11.18 -13.76
N TYR A 221 -11.61 10.79 -13.26
CA TYR A 221 -10.62 11.72 -12.71
C TYR A 221 -9.37 11.79 -13.60
N ASP A 222 -8.86 13.01 -13.80
CA ASP A 222 -7.59 13.25 -14.48
C ASP A 222 -6.39 13.21 -13.53
N SER A 223 -6.63 13.26 -12.24
CA SER A 223 -5.62 13.41 -11.20
C SER A 223 -5.86 12.46 -10.03
N LEU A 224 -4.76 11.92 -9.49
CA LEU A 224 -4.80 11.14 -8.25
C LEU A 224 -5.24 12.00 -7.07
N ASN A 225 -4.82 13.27 -7.01
CA ASN A 225 -5.25 14.17 -5.93
C ASN A 225 -6.77 14.32 -5.93
N ASP A 226 -7.39 14.43 -7.11
CA ASP A 226 -8.83 14.63 -7.26
C ASP A 226 -9.60 13.34 -6.89
N ALA A 227 -9.10 12.18 -7.31
CA ALA A 227 -9.70 10.88 -6.99
C ALA A 227 -9.60 10.52 -5.50
N LEU A 228 -8.50 10.90 -4.84
CA LEU A 228 -8.22 10.55 -3.45
C LEU A 228 -8.67 11.62 -2.46
N ALA A 229 -8.91 12.87 -2.88
CA ALA A 229 -9.25 14.00 -2.01
C ALA A 229 -10.31 13.69 -0.94
N PRO A 230 -11.41 12.96 -1.23
CA PRO A 230 -12.42 12.63 -0.22
C PRO A 230 -11.90 11.75 0.93
N TYR A 231 -10.79 11.04 0.72
CA TYR A 231 -10.30 9.99 1.62
C TYR A 231 -9.00 10.37 2.35
N LEU A 232 -8.26 11.39 1.90
CA LEU A 232 -6.93 11.71 2.45
C LEU A 232 -6.98 12.18 3.91
N ASN A 233 -8.01 12.95 4.29
CA ASN A 233 -8.12 13.45 5.67
C ASN A 233 -8.53 12.36 6.68
N ASN A 234 -9.23 11.32 6.23
CA ASN A 234 -9.67 10.23 7.09
C ASN A 234 -9.74 8.93 6.29
N PRO A 235 -8.58 8.30 6.02
CA PRO A 235 -8.53 7.15 5.13
C PRO A 235 -9.26 5.94 5.77
N PRO A 236 -10.00 5.16 4.96
CA PRO A 236 -10.55 3.88 5.41
C PRO A 236 -9.43 2.88 5.67
N ARG A 237 -9.76 1.71 6.21
CA ARG A 237 -8.74 0.67 6.45
C ARG A 237 -8.06 0.22 5.17
N ARG A 238 -8.80 0.10 4.08
CA ARG A 238 -8.22 -0.24 2.79
C ARG A 238 -8.90 0.55 1.70
N LEU A 239 -8.10 1.22 0.89
CA LEU A 239 -8.50 1.98 -0.28
C LEU A 239 -7.89 1.34 -1.51
N ILE A 240 -8.69 1.02 -2.52
CA ILE A 240 -8.25 0.35 -3.75
C ILE A 240 -8.62 1.27 -4.90
N LEU A 241 -7.62 1.94 -5.45
CA LEU A 241 -7.73 2.81 -6.61
C LEU A 241 -7.31 2.01 -7.85
N ASN A 242 -8.27 1.73 -8.73
CA ASN A 242 -7.97 1.15 -10.03
C ASN A 242 -7.78 2.29 -11.04
N LEU A 243 -6.69 2.22 -11.79
CA LEU A 243 -6.32 3.15 -12.85
C LEU A 243 -6.56 2.50 -14.22
N PRO A 244 -7.74 2.70 -14.83
CA PRO A 244 -7.98 2.32 -16.21
C PRO A 244 -6.90 2.81 -17.19
N ALA A 245 -6.67 2.04 -18.26
CA ALA A 245 -5.75 2.44 -19.31
C ALA A 245 -6.18 3.77 -19.94
N ARG A 246 -5.25 4.72 -20.04
CA ARG A 246 -5.51 6.06 -20.56
C ARG A 246 -4.32 6.59 -21.36
N ASN A 247 -4.58 7.11 -22.57
CA ASN A 247 -3.53 7.57 -23.49
C ASN A 247 -2.66 8.73 -22.96
N ALA A 248 -3.19 9.55 -22.04
CA ALA A 248 -2.46 10.68 -21.44
C ALA A 248 -2.02 10.40 -19.99
N GLY A 249 -2.21 9.18 -19.50
CA GLY A 249 -1.99 8.82 -18.10
C GLY A 249 -2.86 9.60 -17.12
N TYR A 250 -2.41 9.61 -15.87
CA TYR A 250 -2.97 10.38 -14.75
C TYR A 250 -1.96 11.44 -14.31
N GLN A 251 -2.43 12.47 -13.61
CA GLN A 251 -1.58 13.54 -13.09
C GLN A 251 -1.50 13.49 -11.56
N LEU A 252 -0.34 13.82 -11.02
CA LEU A 252 -0.15 14.28 -9.66
C LEU A 252 -0.02 15.81 -9.73
N LYS A 253 -1.04 16.53 -9.25
CA LYS A 253 -1.13 18.01 -9.36
C LYS A 253 -0.51 18.72 -8.14
N SER A 254 -0.32 18.02 -7.05
CA SER A 254 0.30 18.52 -5.82
C SER A 254 0.89 17.35 -5.03
N ASP A 255 1.68 17.68 -4.01
CA ASP A 255 2.11 16.69 -3.03
C ASP A 255 0.91 15.90 -2.49
N LEU A 256 1.11 14.60 -2.37
CA LEU A 256 0.12 13.65 -1.88
C LEU A 256 0.64 13.06 -0.57
N SER A 257 -0.16 13.14 0.48
CA SER A 257 0.17 12.56 1.78
C SER A 257 -0.89 11.54 2.14
N PHE A 258 -0.48 10.31 2.42
CA PHE A 258 -1.37 9.23 2.85
C PHE A 258 -0.95 8.67 4.21
N GLY A 259 -1.94 8.39 5.05
CA GLY A 259 -1.75 7.83 6.38
C GLY A 259 -2.10 8.81 7.49
N ARG A 260 -1.60 8.55 8.71
CA ARG A 260 -2.00 9.27 9.92
C ARG A 260 -0.78 9.67 10.75
N GLN A 261 -0.97 10.62 11.68
CA GLN A 261 0.07 11.01 12.63
C GLN A 261 0.32 9.95 13.72
N THR A 262 -0.63 9.03 13.92
CA THR A 262 -0.59 7.94 14.91
C THR A 262 -0.67 6.59 14.21
N GLU A 263 -0.34 5.50 14.94
CA GLU A 263 -0.48 4.12 14.44
C GLU A 263 -1.82 3.90 13.72
N SER A 264 -1.76 3.28 12.53
CA SER A 264 -2.89 3.14 11.63
C SER A 264 -2.72 1.93 10.72
N ASP A 265 -3.79 1.15 10.59
CA ASP A 265 -3.87 0.00 9.68
C ASP A 265 -4.34 0.40 8.26
N ALA A 266 -4.27 1.68 7.92
CA ALA A 266 -4.72 2.18 6.63
C ALA A 266 -3.81 1.67 5.50
N GLU A 267 -4.42 1.07 4.49
CA GLU A 267 -3.77 0.58 3.28
C GLU A 267 -4.33 1.32 2.06
N LEU A 268 -3.45 1.78 1.18
CA LEU A 268 -3.81 2.28 -0.15
C LEU A 268 -3.17 1.42 -1.22
N VAL A 269 -4.00 0.80 -2.04
CA VAL A 269 -3.60 0.01 -3.20
C VAL A 269 -3.92 0.81 -4.45
N ILE A 270 -2.91 1.11 -5.26
CA ILE A 270 -3.07 1.76 -6.57
C ILE A 270 -2.63 0.76 -7.63
N THR A 271 -3.56 0.39 -8.52
CA THR A 271 -3.32 -0.66 -9.51
C THR A 271 -3.61 -0.14 -10.93
N GLY A 272 -2.63 -0.26 -11.82
CA GLY A 272 -2.79 -0.01 -13.25
C GLY A 272 -3.49 -1.15 -13.97
N ALA A 273 -4.53 -0.86 -14.74
CA ALA A 273 -5.22 -1.84 -15.57
C ALA A 273 -4.54 -1.95 -16.95
N GLY A 274 -4.18 -3.16 -17.35
CA GLY A 274 -3.66 -3.46 -18.69
C GLY A 274 -2.26 -4.09 -18.68
N ALA A 275 -1.70 -4.29 -19.87
CA ALA A 275 -0.38 -4.90 -20.06
C ALA A 275 0.78 -3.91 -19.86
N ALA A 276 0.51 -2.61 -20.05
CA ALA A 276 1.47 -1.54 -19.78
C ALA A 276 1.23 -0.93 -18.39
N LYS A 277 2.28 -0.33 -17.80
CA LYS A 277 2.18 0.41 -16.54
C LYS A 277 1.23 1.61 -16.72
N ALA A 278 0.36 1.85 -15.74
CA ALA A 278 -0.44 3.08 -15.73
C ALA A 278 0.46 4.27 -15.35
N GLU A 279 0.58 5.24 -16.26
CA GLU A 279 1.43 6.42 -16.06
C GLU A 279 0.76 7.42 -15.12
N ILE A 280 1.54 7.92 -14.16
CA ILE A 280 1.18 9.01 -13.25
C ILE A 280 2.29 10.05 -13.32
N SER A 281 2.07 11.12 -14.08
CA SER A 281 3.04 12.19 -14.30
C SER A 281 2.93 13.29 -13.24
N GLY A 282 4.03 13.99 -12.99
CA GLY A 282 4.11 15.11 -12.07
C GLY A 282 5.24 14.94 -11.07
N GLY A 283 6.22 15.85 -11.11
CA GLY A 283 7.40 15.85 -10.24
C GLY A 283 7.14 16.27 -8.78
N TYR A 284 5.93 16.05 -8.26
CA TYR A 284 5.60 16.26 -6.85
C TYR A 284 6.05 15.05 -6.01
N SER A 285 5.80 15.10 -4.70
CA SER A 285 6.12 14.00 -3.79
C SER A 285 4.88 13.20 -3.36
N PHE A 286 5.07 11.92 -3.11
CA PHE A 286 4.10 11.06 -2.44
C PHE A 286 4.68 10.62 -1.09
N SER A 287 4.10 11.11 0.00
CA SER A 287 4.49 10.77 1.37
C SER A 287 3.51 9.79 2.01
N VAL A 288 4.04 8.78 2.70
CA VAL A 288 3.30 7.74 3.40
C VAL A 288 3.77 7.67 4.84
N SER A 289 2.85 7.82 5.79
CA SER A 289 3.17 7.81 7.23
C SER A 289 2.22 6.94 8.04
N ASN A 290 2.74 6.02 8.86
CA ASN A 290 1.94 5.11 9.69
C ASN A 290 0.86 4.36 8.87
N ALA A 291 1.24 3.87 7.69
CA ALA A 291 0.30 3.29 6.74
C ALA A 291 0.99 2.31 5.79
N ARG A 292 0.19 1.58 5.02
CA ARG A 292 0.64 0.72 3.94
C ARG A 292 0.26 1.31 2.58
N VAL A 293 1.19 1.27 1.63
CA VAL A 293 0.90 1.55 0.22
C VAL A 293 1.35 0.38 -0.64
N VAL A 294 0.53 0.02 -1.63
CA VAL A 294 0.84 -0.96 -2.67
C VAL A 294 0.67 -0.29 -4.02
N LEU A 295 1.75 -0.20 -4.79
CA LEU A 295 1.73 0.27 -6.19
C LEU A 295 1.95 -0.92 -7.11
N SER A 296 0.95 -1.28 -7.89
CA SER A 296 1.02 -2.43 -8.80
C SER A 296 0.80 -2.03 -10.25
N ASN A 297 1.76 -2.35 -11.12
CA ASN A 297 1.72 -2.01 -12.53
C ASN A 297 1.51 -0.49 -12.77
N VAL A 298 2.24 0.33 -12.03
CA VAL A 298 2.15 1.81 -12.09
C VAL A 298 3.52 2.39 -12.43
N ALA A 299 3.55 3.46 -13.23
CA ALA A 299 4.73 4.28 -13.47
C ALA A 299 4.50 5.67 -12.86
N LEU A 300 4.96 5.86 -11.62
CA LEU A 300 4.84 7.08 -10.84
C LEU A 300 6.12 7.92 -11.02
N GLU A 301 6.01 9.11 -11.60
CA GLU A 301 7.16 10.01 -11.75
C GLU A 301 7.64 10.58 -10.40
N ALA A 302 6.71 10.74 -9.47
CA ALA A 302 6.92 11.32 -8.15
C ALA A 302 7.93 10.55 -7.28
N SER A 303 8.64 11.30 -6.44
CA SER A 303 9.44 10.73 -5.35
C SER A 303 8.54 10.17 -4.26
N LEU A 304 8.92 9.02 -3.71
CA LEU A 304 8.21 8.34 -2.64
C LEU A 304 8.95 8.51 -1.30
N SER A 305 8.25 9.00 -0.29
CA SER A 305 8.73 9.12 1.08
C SER A 305 7.91 8.23 2.00
N ALA A 306 8.56 7.39 2.81
CA ALA A 306 7.92 6.47 3.76
C ALA A 306 8.46 6.72 5.17
N THR A 307 7.58 6.90 6.15
CA THR A 307 7.93 7.05 7.57
C THR A 307 7.03 6.16 8.41
N ASP A 308 7.60 5.22 9.16
CA ASP A 308 6.82 4.24 9.93
C ASP A 308 5.78 3.51 9.06
N ALA A 309 6.15 3.19 7.81
CA ALA A 309 5.23 2.74 6.78
C ALA A 309 5.71 1.46 6.09
N THR A 310 4.77 0.79 5.41
CA THR A 310 5.09 -0.32 4.51
C THR A 310 4.77 0.05 3.07
N VAL A 311 5.74 -0.02 2.17
CA VAL A 311 5.58 0.23 0.74
C VAL A 311 5.81 -1.07 -0.02
N SER A 312 4.86 -1.48 -0.85
CA SER A 312 5.02 -2.60 -1.78
C SER A 312 4.99 -2.07 -3.21
N LEU A 313 6.04 -2.35 -3.98
CA LEU A 313 6.08 -2.09 -5.42
C LEU A 313 5.98 -3.43 -6.14
N ALA A 314 4.97 -3.56 -7.00
CA ALA A 314 4.68 -4.77 -7.76
C ALA A 314 4.75 -4.49 -9.27
N SER A 315 5.91 -4.75 -9.88
CA SER A 315 6.21 -4.42 -11.27
C SER A 315 5.96 -2.94 -11.62
N SER A 316 6.42 -2.03 -10.75
CA SER A 316 6.15 -0.60 -10.82
C SER A 316 7.42 0.22 -11.06
N SER A 317 7.26 1.45 -11.55
CA SER A 317 8.32 2.46 -11.59
C SER A 317 7.96 3.62 -10.66
N VAL A 318 8.94 4.12 -9.90
CA VAL A 318 8.80 5.30 -9.03
C VAL A 318 9.98 6.27 -9.26
N GLY A 319 9.87 7.52 -8.80
CA GLY A 319 10.99 8.45 -8.68
C GLY A 319 12.00 8.01 -7.60
N SER A 320 12.59 8.95 -6.86
CA SER A 320 13.47 8.59 -5.73
C SER A 320 12.68 8.00 -4.56
N VAL A 321 13.32 7.13 -3.76
CA VAL A 321 12.73 6.55 -2.55
C VAL A 321 13.51 6.98 -1.31
N ILE A 322 12.80 7.52 -0.32
CA ILE A 322 13.34 7.82 1.01
C ILE A 322 12.48 7.09 2.03
N ALA A 323 13.10 6.27 2.89
CA ALA A 323 12.37 5.49 3.89
C ALA A 323 13.02 5.60 5.27
N LYS A 324 12.19 5.81 6.28
CA LYS A 324 12.57 5.90 7.70
C LYS A 324 11.70 4.96 8.52
N HIS A 325 12.30 4.10 9.34
CA HIS A 325 11.53 3.17 10.19
C HIS A 325 10.52 2.32 9.40
N SER A 326 10.84 2.00 8.14
CA SER A 326 9.85 1.52 7.17
C SER A 326 10.27 0.20 6.53
N GLU A 327 9.30 -0.48 5.93
CA GLU A 327 9.50 -1.68 5.14
C GLU A 327 9.21 -1.41 3.66
N LEU A 328 10.12 -1.84 2.79
CA LEU A 328 9.91 -1.86 1.34
C LEU A 328 9.90 -3.30 0.84
N ILE A 329 8.88 -3.63 0.05
CA ILE A 329 8.72 -4.94 -0.59
C ILE A 329 8.76 -4.72 -2.10
N LEU A 330 9.74 -5.32 -2.76
CA LEU A 330 9.93 -5.22 -4.19
C LEU A 330 9.56 -6.55 -4.85
N ASP A 331 8.34 -6.61 -5.36
CA ASP A 331 7.76 -7.74 -6.07
C ASP A 331 7.72 -7.46 -7.58
N GLY A 332 8.09 -8.45 -8.39
CA GLY A 332 8.25 -8.26 -9.84
C GLY A 332 9.34 -7.26 -10.27
N ALA A 333 9.37 -6.95 -11.56
CA ALA A 333 10.42 -6.10 -12.15
C ALA A 333 10.14 -4.61 -11.89
N ASN A 334 10.87 -4.02 -10.95
CA ASN A 334 10.68 -2.64 -10.51
C ASN A 334 11.77 -1.70 -11.06
N GLU A 335 11.43 -0.42 -11.13
CA GLU A 335 12.33 0.66 -11.54
C GLU A 335 12.28 1.81 -10.53
N ILE A 336 13.43 2.33 -10.15
CA ILE A 336 13.55 3.53 -9.30
C ILE A 336 14.37 4.55 -10.07
N ASN A 337 13.73 5.62 -10.52
CA ASN A 337 14.37 6.70 -11.26
C ASN A 337 14.88 7.77 -10.30
N GLY A 338 15.79 7.38 -9.42
CA GLY A 338 16.33 8.24 -8.38
C GLY A 338 17.13 7.51 -7.33
N LYS A 339 17.46 8.22 -6.26
CA LYS A 339 18.19 7.68 -5.10
C LYS A 339 17.27 6.76 -4.29
N VAL A 340 17.83 5.72 -3.70
CA VAL A 340 17.23 4.99 -2.58
C VAL A 340 17.98 5.35 -1.29
N SER A 341 17.28 5.92 -0.31
CA SER A 341 17.85 6.30 0.98
C SER A 341 17.05 5.65 2.10
N LEU A 342 17.70 4.79 2.87
CA LEU A 342 17.08 3.99 3.93
C LEU A 342 17.72 4.34 5.27
N ASP A 343 16.87 4.67 6.24
CA ASP A 343 17.24 4.96 7.61
C ASP A 343 16.41 4.10 8.55
N ASN A 344 17.07 3.26 9.35
CA ASN A 344 16.43 2.28 10.23
C ASN A 344 15.28 1.50 9.56
N SER A 345 15.48 1.07 8.31
CA SER A 345 14.45 0.50 7.45
C SER A 345 14.87 -0.87 6.91
N LYS A 346 13.91 -1.62 6.35
CA LYS A 346 14.17 -2.93 5.74
C LYS A 346 13.63 -3.05 4.33
N VAL A 347 14.35 -3.78 3.47
CA VAL A 347 13.95 -4.11 2.10
C VAL A 347 13.93 -5.63 1.92
N ASP A 348 12.85 -6.15 1.35
CA ASP A 348 12.78 -7.51 0.83
C ASP A 348 12.55 -7.49 -0.69
N GLN A 349 13.43 -8.15 -1.43
CA GLN A 349 13.44 -8.13 -2.89
C GLN A 349 13.63 -9.54 -3.46
N ASP A 350 12.64 -9.98 -4.24
CA ASP A 350 12.63 -11.30 -4.89
C ASP A 350 12.68 -11.23 -6.43
N ALA A 351 12.73 -10.02 -7.00
CA ALA A 351 12.72 -9.81 -8.44
C ALA A 351 13.61 -8.63 -8.86
N GLY A 352 13.72 -8.37 -10.16
CA GLY A 352 14.63 -7.36 -10.73
C GLY A 352 14.31 -5.93 -10.28
N LEU A 353 15.35 -5.16 -9.98
CA LEU A 353 15.31 -3.73 -9.71
C LEU A 353 16.33 -3.02 -10.60
N ALA A 354 15.86 -2.06 -11.39
CA ALA A 354 16.72 -1.11 -12.10
C ALA A 354 16.67 0.26 -11.41
N LEU A 355 17.83 0.79 -11.05
CA LEU A 355 17.99 2.14 -10.52
C LEU A 355 18.66 3.01 -11.58
N ASN A 356 17.93 4.00 -12.08
CA ASN A 356 18.46 4.98 -13.02
C ASN A 356 18.71 6.29 -12.27
N TYR A 357 19.97 6.69 -12.18
CA TYR A 357 20.40 7.75 -11.30
C TYR A 357 21.31 8.76 -12.00
N ALA A 358 20.89 10.03 -12.07
CA ALA A 358 21.65 11.04 -12.82
C ALA A 358 22.94 11.48 -12.10
N SER A 359 22.86 11.94 -10.85
CA SER A 359 24.05 12.29 -10.03
C SER A 359 23.71 12.67 -8.58
N SER A 360 24.54 12.31 -7.60
CA SER A 360 24.62 13.05 -6.31
C SER A 360 25.96 12.95 -5.58
N THR A 361 26.03 13.65 -4.45
CA THR A 361 27.16 13.66 -3.51
C THR A 361 27.26 12.42 -2.62
N THR A 362 26.23 11.58 -2.52
CA THR A 362 26.19 10.37 -1.65
C THR A 362 26.05 9.11 -2.49
N GLY A 363 25.64 7.97 -1.92
CA GLY A 363 25.41 6.76 -2.70
C GLY A 363 24.10 6.79 -3.51
N ALA A 364 24.04 6.00 -4.58
CA ALA A 364 22.79 5.75 -5.30
C ALA A 364 21.82 4.91 -4.45
N VAL A 365 22.38 4.01 -3.64
CA VAL A 365 21.71 3.28 -2.57
C VAL A 365 22.43 3.55 -1.25
N ASP A 366 21.74 4.18 -0.31
CA ASP A 366 22.24 4.46 1.04
C ASP A 366 21.45 3.67 2.08
N LEU A 367 22.17 2.89 2.90
CA LEU A 367 21.63 2.19 4.06
C LEU A 367 22.28 2.73 5.32
N VAL A 368 21.48 3.30 6.21
CA VAL A 368 21.87 3.73 7.55
C VAL A 368 21.02 2.95 8.55
N GLN A 369 21.64 2.20 9.46
CA GLN A 369 20.93 1.30 10.40
C GLN A 369 19.90 0.37 9.74
N SER A 370 20.08 0.05 8.46
CA SER A 370 19.05 -0.56 7.62
C SER A 370 19.44 -1.95 7.13
N SER A 371 18.45 -2.71 6.66
CA SER A 371 18.69 -4.03 6.07
C SER A 371 18.11 -4.16 4.66
N TRP A 372 18.83 -4.82 3.77
CA TRP A 372 18.33 -5.18 2.43
C TRP A 372 18.62 -6.64 2.16
N ARG A 373 17.57 -7.42 1.90
CA ARG A 373 17.66 -8.81 1.46
C ARG A 373 17.25 -8.92 0.00
N ALA A 374 18.15 -9.45 -0.83
CA ALA A 374 17.92 -9.71 -2.25
C ALA A 374 18.11 -11.20 -2.54
N ARG A 375 17.06 -11.88 -3.01
CA ARG A 375 17.06 -13.32 -3.31
C ARG A 375 16.76 -13.56 -4.79
N ALA A 376 17.61 -14.32 -5.46
CA ALA A 376 17.44 -14.70 -6.87
C ALA A 376 17.06 -13.53 -7.81
N SER A 377 17.53 -12.33 -7.47
CA SER A 377 17.09 -11.06 -8.07
C SER A 377 18.24 -10.33 -8.73
N THR A 378 17.93 -9.24 -9.45
CA THR A 378 18.95 -8.36 -10.04
C THR A 378 18.80 -6.95 -9.44
N ILE A 379 19.90 -6.31 -9.09
CA ILE A 379 19.98 -4.90 -8.73
C ILE A 379 20.93 -4.25 -9.74
N SER A 380 20.40 -3.49 -10.68
CA SER A 380 21.18 -2.76 -11.68
C SER A 380 21.18 -1.27 -11.35
N VAL A 381 22.33 -0.72 -10.97
CA VAL A 381 22.53 0.71 -10.72
C VAL A 381 23.22 1.31 -11.92
N ASN A 382 22.59 2.30 -12.56
CA ASN A 382 23.19 3.09 -13.62
C ASN A 382 23.27 4.56 -13.19
N GLY A 383 24.47 5.14 -13.12
CA GLY A 383 24.61 6.53 -12.74
C GLY A 383 26.00 7.00 -12.33
N SER A 384 26.07 8.15 -11.65
CA SER A 384 27.31 8.67 -11.06
C SER A 384 27.12 9.15 -9.62
N SER A 385 28.01 8.78 -8.72
CA SER A 385 27.89 9.13 -7.28
C SER A 385 29.19 8.93 -6.51
N GLN A 386 29.24 9.34 -5.25
CA GLN A 386 30.37 8.96 -4.39
C GLN A 386 30.44 7.43 -4.21
N TYR A 387 29.28 6.80 -4.00
CA TYR A 387 29.15 5.35 -3.83
C TYR A 387 28.10 4.77 -4.80
N GLY A 388 28.31 3.58 -5.34
CA GLY A 388 27.20 2.83 -5.95
C GLY A 388 26.21 2.38 -4.88
N VAL A 389 26.74 1.67 -3.87
CA VAL A 389 26.03 1.26 -2.66
C VAL A 389 26.83 1.67 -1.42
N TRP A 390 26.18 2.28 -0.45
CA TRP A 390 26.78 2.65 0.84
C TRP A 390 26.02 2.02 2.00
N LEU A 391 26.73 1.20 2.79
CA LEU A 391 26.24 0.59 4.02
C LEU A 391 26.91 1.28 5.21
N ASP A 392 26.15 1.90 6.09
CA ASP A 392 26.68 2.59 7.27
C ASP A 392 25.90 2.30 8.56
N GLN A 393 26.54 2.57 9.69
CA GLN A 393 25.95 2.53 11.03
C GLN A 393 25.21 1.22 11.34
N GLY A 394 25.88 0.07 11.18
CA GLY A 394 25.27 -1.22 11.52
C GLY A 394 24.35 -1.81 10.44
N SER A 395 24.37 -1.25 9.23
CA SER A 395 23.53 -1.72 8.12
C SER A 395 23.94 -3.09 7.60
N ARG A 396 22.99 -3.81 6.98
CA ARG A 396 23.20 -5.15 6.44
C ARG A 396 22.64 -5.29 5.03
N MET A 397 23.45 -5.77 4.10
CA MET A 397 22.99 -6.18 2.78
C MET A 397 23.28 -7.67 2.58
N SER A 398 22.24 -8.45 2.27
CA SER A 398 22.33 -9.89 2.01
C SER A 398 21.89 -10.19 0.59
N LEU A 399 22.82 -10.72 -0.19
CA LEU A 399 22.65 -11.15 -1.58
C LEU A 399 22.69 -12.68 -1.60
N GLN A 400 21.62 -13.32 -2.09
CA GLN A 400 21.51 -14.78 -2.13
C GLN A 400 21.08 -15.21 -3.54
N GLY A 401 21.99 -15.79 -4.32
CA GLY A 401 21.76 -16.07 -5.73
C GLY A 401 21.43 -14.82 -6.56
N ALA A 402 21.78 -13.63 -6.08
CA ALA A 402 21.41 -12.36 -6.69
C ALA A 402 22.49 -11.85 -7.65
N THR A 403 22.15 -10.90 -8.50
CA THR A 403 23.08 -10.20 -9.39
C THR A 403 23.07 -8.71 -9.07
N VAL A 404 24.23 -8.13 -8.73
CA VAL A 404 24.42 -6.68 -8.61
C VAL A 404 25.21 -6.21 -9.82
N GLN A 405 24.71 -5.19 -10.53
CA GLN A 405 25.37 -4.58 -11.67
C GLN A 405 25.52 -3.10 -11.41
N LEU A 406 26.75 -2.61 -11.35
CA LEU A 406 27.05 -1.19 -11.22
C LEU A 406 27.59 -0.67 -12.54
N GLN A 407 26.90 0.31 -13.12
CA GLN A 407 27.25 0.94 -14.38
C GLN A 407 27.41 2.45 -14.18
N GLY A 408 28.53 3.01 -14.63
CA GLY A 408 28.82 4.45 -14.55
C GLY A 408 29.98 4.83 -13.62
N THR A 409 29.99 6.04 -13.07
CA THR A 409 31.17 6.63 -12.43
C THR A 409 30.99 6.80 -10.93
N PHE A 410 31.80 6.10 -10.14
CA PHE A 410 31.69 6.09 -8.69
C PHE A 410 33.01 6.44 -8.01
N GLY A 411 32.97 7.05 -6.83
CA GLY A 411 34.16 7.12 -5.96
C GLY A 411 34.60 5.70 -5.56
N GLN A 412 33.65 4.92 -5.06
CA GLN A 412 33.77 3.50 -4.76
C GLN A 412 32.49 2.76 -5.22
N GLY A 413 32.61 1.54 -5.73
CA GLY A 413 31.45 0.74 -6.13
C GLY A 413 30.52 0.44 -4.96
N ILE A 414 31.03 -0.28 -3.95
CA ILE A 414 30.31 -0.64 -2.72
C ILE A 414 31.17 -0.28 -1.52
N ARG A 415 30.62 0.53 -0.61
CA ARG A 415 31.26 0.95 0.65
C ARG A 415 30.58 0.27 1.84
N VAL A 416 31.37 -0.42 2.68
CA VAL A 416 30.90 -1.07 3.92
C VAL A 416 31.51 -0.38 5.14
N GLY A 417 30.73 0.39 5.89
CA GLY A 417 31.13 1.11 7.11
C GLY A 417 31.45 0.21 8.31
N PHE A 418 32.04 0.79 9.36
CA PHE A 418 32.72 0.11 10.50
C PHE A 418 31.93 -1.03 11.18
N ASP A 419 30.61 -0.90 11.30
CA ASP A 419 29.75 -1.93 11.92
C ASP A 419 28.79 -2.61 10.92
N SER A 420 28.94 -2.30 9.64
CA SER A 420 28.04 -2.78 8.60
C SER A 420 28.52 -4.11 8.00
N VAL A 421 27.58 -4.87 7.44
CA VAL A 421 27.84 -6.19 6.88
C VAL A 421 27.31 -6.30 5.45
N LEU A 422 28.18 -6.67 4.53
CA LEU A 422 27.81 -7.20 3.21
C LEU A 422 27.94 -8.72 3.24
N SER A 423 26.88 -9.44 2.91
CA SER A 423 26.87 -10.89 2.74
C SER A 423 26.44 -11.23 1.32
N SER A 424 27.23 -12.05 0.63
CA SER A 424 27.00 -12.51 -0.72
C SER A 424 27.14 -14.02 -0.74
N ILE A 425 26.09 -14.73 -1.14
CA ILE A 425 26.07 -16.19 -1.27
C ILE A 425 25.65 -16.52 -2.69
N ASP A 426 26.50 -17.24 -3.43
CA ASP A 426 26.28 -17.67 -4.82
C ASP A 426 25.78 -16.54 -5.74
N SER A 427 26.22 -15.32 -5.47
CA SER A 427 25.74 -14.11 -6.14
C SER A 427 26.80 -13.56 -7.09
N THR A 428 26.35 -12.86 -8.13
CA THR A 428 27.22 -12.17 -9.09
C THR A 428 27.26 -10.68 -8.77
N MET A 429 28.45 -10.08 -8.66
CA MET A 429 28.63 -8.64 -8.55
C MET A 429 29.48 -8.18 -9.72
N SER A 430 28.96 -7.26 -10.53
CA SER A 430 29.64 -6.77 -11.73
C SER A 430 29.79 -5.25 -11.71
N PHE A 431 30.94 -4.77 -12.17
CA PHE A 431 31.22 -3.35 -12.30
C PHE A 431 31.66 -3.01 -13.73
N ALA A 432 30.87 -2.20 -14.42
CA ALA A 432 31.13 -1.70 -15.77
C ALA A 432 31.10 -0.17 -15.77
N GLY A 433 32.21 0.44 -15.36
CA GLY A 433 32.26 1.87 -15.07
C GLY A 433 33.66 2.37 -14.72
N SER A 434 33.77 3.46 -13.96
CA SER A 434 35.05 3.89 -13.36
C SER A 434 34.92 4.15 -11.88
N ALA A 435 35.83 3.59 -11.06
CA ALA A 435 35.91 3.88 -9.63
C ALA A 435 37.32 3.69 -9.05
N THR A 436 37.57 4.19 -7.84
CA THR A 436 38.86 3.96 -7.16
C THR A 436 38.98 2.52 -6.69
N SER A 437 37.88 1.96 -6.17
CA SER A 437 37.78 0.58 -5.75
C SER A 437 36.40 0.00 -6.02
N PHE A 438 36.31 -1.29 -6.32
CA PHE A 438 35.01 -1.95 -6.42
C PHE A 438 34.41 -2.14 -5.03
N LEU A 439 35.15 -2.75 -4.09
CA LEU A 439 34.77 -2.89 -2.69
C LEU A 439 35.66 -2.01 -1.82
N ASP A 440 35.09 -1.23 -0.91
CA ASP A 440 35.81 -0.48 0.13
C ASP A 440 35.24 -0.84 1.49
N ILE A 441 35.97 -1.66 2.25
CA ILE A 441 35.47 -2.34 3.44
C ILE A 441 36.17 -1.76 4.66
N LYS A 442 35.36 -1.24 5.59
CA LYS A 442 35.73 -0.86 6.94
C LYS A 442 35.06 -1.76 8.00
N GLY A 443 33.86 -2.27 7.70
CA GLY A 443 33.17 -3.28 8.51
C GLY A 443 33.48 -4.70 8.05
N ARG A 444 32.42 -5.49 7.76
CA ARG A 444 32.56 -6.90 7.40
C ARG A 444 31.99 -7.22 6.02
N ALA A 445 32.73 -7.96 5.21
CA ALA A 445 32.23 -8.58 3.99
C ALA A 445 32.38 -10.11 4.06
N VAL A 446 31.32 -10.83 3.71
CA VAL A 446 31.30 -12.30 3.62
C VAL A 446 30.85 -12.66 2.22
N VAL A 447 31.73 -13.27 1.43
CA VAL A 447 31.44 -13.71 0.06
C VAL A 447 31.68 -15.21 -0.01
N THR A 448 30.60 -15.96 -0.19
CA THR A 448 30.60 -17.42 -0.29
C THR A 448 30.08 -17.82 -1.67
N GLY A 449 30.89 -18.51 -2.47
CA GLY A 449 30.55 -18.81 -3.85
C GLY A 449 30.42 -17.55 -4.72
N GLY A 450 29.84 -17.71 -5.91
CA GLY A 450 29.55 -16.61 -6.83
C GLY A 450 30.77 -15.98 -7.50
N LEU A 451 30.54 -14.84 -8.16
CA LEU A 451 31.53 -14.14 -8.99
C LEU A 451 31.47 -12.63 -8.75
N ALA A 452 32.57 -12.03 -8.29
CA ALA A 452 32.74 -10.58 -8.31
C ALA A 452 33.68 -10.20 -9.46
N TYR A 453 33.22 -9.45 -10.45
CA TYR A 453 34.05 -9.07 -11.57
C TYR A 453 33.91 -7.62 -12.01
N SER A 454 34.92 -7.13 -12.72
CA SER A 454 34.86 -5.81 -13.33
C SER A 454 35.40 -5.84 -14.75
N SER A 455 34.67 -5.18 -15.65
CA SER A 455 35.12 -4.82 -17.00
C SER A 455 35.38 -3.31 -17.13
N GLY A 456 35.42 -2.60 -16.00
CA GLY A 456 35.57 -1.16 -15.92
C GLY A 456 36.95 -0.71 -15.46
N SER A 457 37.16 0.60 -15.41
CA SER A 457 38.39 1.23 -14.92
C SER A 457 38.39 1.27 -13.39
N LEU A 458 39.22 0.43 -12.76
CA LEU A 458 39.40 0.40 -11.30
C LEU A 458 40.88 0.47 -10.95
N SER A 459 41.22 1.14 -9.84
CA SER A 459 42.57 1.07 -9.26
C SER A 459 42.72 -0.16 -8.35
N ASN A 460 41.67 -0.50 -7.60
CA ASN A 460 41.65 -1.62 -6.67
C ASN A 460 40.39 -2.49 -6.85
N GLY A 461 40.51 -3.79 -6.68
CA GLY A 461 39.37 -4.69 -6.52
C GLY A 461 38.69 -4.44 -5.18
N ALA A 462 39.36 -4.78 -4.09
CA ALA A 462 38.93 -4.50 -2.72
C ALA A 462 39.96 -3.65 -1.96
N VAL A 463 39.47 -2.79 -1.06
CA VAL A 463 40.29 -2.07 -0.07
C VAL A 463 39.79 -2.40 1.33
N LEU A 464 40.68 -2.76 2.25
CA LEU A 464 40.37 -3.07 3.65
C LEU A 464 40.93 -1.96 4.55
N ARG A 465 40.12 -1.39 5.45
CA ARG A 465 40.50 -0.24 6.30
C ARG A 465 40.08 -0.42 7.75
N ASP A 466 40.81 0.21 8.66
CA ASP A 466 40.39 0.52 10.04
C ASP A 466 39.62 -0.61 10.78
N GLY A 467 40.16 -1.83 10.80
CA GLY A 467 39.54 -2.98 11.48
C GLY A 467 38.64 -3.85 10.60
N ALA A 468 38.67 -3.68 9.28
CA ALA A 468 37.87 -4.45 8.34
C ALA A 468 38.06 -5.97 8.44
N SER A 469 37.01 -6.72 8.14
CA SER A 469 37.04 -8.18 8.06
C SER A 469 36.45 -8.69 6.75
N ILE A 470 37.18 -9.57 6.05
CA ILE A 470 36.68 -10.21 4.83
C ILE A 470 36.82 -11.74 4.89
N LEU A 471 35.74 -12.43 4.54
CA LEU A 471 35.71 -13.88 4.34
C LEU A 471 35.39 -14.19 2.87
N LEU A 472 36.28 -14.92 2.19
CA LEU A 472 36.12 -15.34 0.80
C LEU A 472 36.15 -16.88 0.70
N ASP A 473 34.99 -17.51 0.56
CA ASP A 473 34.88 -18.97 0.60
C ASP A 473 34.29 -19.52 -0.70
N ASN A 474 35.06 -20.28 -1.49
CA ASN A 474 34.67 -20.79 -2.82
C ASN A 474 34.18 -19.74 -3.83
N GLY A 475 34.39 -18.45 -3.54
CA GLY A 475 34.04 -17.35 -4.44
C GLY A 475 35.13 -17.09 -5.48
N GLN A 476 34.72 -16.68 -6.68
CA GLN A 476 35.63 -16.21 -7.72
C GLN A 476 35.63 -14.68 -7.74
N GLN A 477 36.81 -14.06 -7.79
CA GLN A 477 36.97 -12.64 -8.05
C GLN A 477 37.82 -12.44 -9.31
N TRP A 478 37.29 -11.75 -10.31
CA TRP A 478 37.94 -11.58 -11.61
C TRP A 478 37.94 -10.12 -12.03
N PHE A 479 39.11 -9.49 -12.10
CA PHE A 479 39.24 -8.10 -12.51
C PHE A 479 39.78 -8.06 -13.96
N SER A 480 38.94 -7.72 -14.95
CA SER A 480 39.35 -7.77 -16.37
C SER A 480 39.55 -6.38 -17.00
N THR A 481 40.78 -6.19 -17.51
CA THR A 481 41.18 -5.40 -18.71
C THR A 481 40.87 -3.89 -18.77
N GLY A 482 41.15 -3.13 -17.71
CA GLY A 482 41.50 -1.72 -17.88
C GLY A 482 42.96 -1.56 -18.37
N SER A 483 43.30 -0.45 -19.02
CA SER A 483 44.67 -0.13 -19.49
C SER A 483 45.66 0.22 -18.37
N THR A 484 45.26 0.08 -17.11
CA THR A 484 46.05 0.43 -15.92
C THR A 484 46.22 -0.79 -15.02
N PRO A 485 47.40 -0.97 -14.37
CA PRO A 485 47.60 -2.03 -13.37
C PRO A 485 46.54 -1.96 -12.27
N GLN A 486 46.03 -3.11 -11.83
CA GLN A 486 45.00 -3.19 -10.78
C GLN A 486 45.52 -3.97 -9.58
N VAL A 487 45.27 -3.46 -8.37
CA VAL A 487 45.54 -4.18 -7.12
C VAL A 487 44.30 -5.01 -6.75
N GLY A 488 44.43 -6.33 -6.61
CA GLY A 488 43.30 -7.20 -6.25
C GLY A 488 42.71 -6.86 -4.88
N VAL A 489 43.54 -6.87 -3.83
CA VAL A 489 43.17 -6.47 -2.46
C VAL A 489 44.25 -5.55 -1.89
N ASN A 490 43.86 -4.36 -1.44
CA ASN A 490 44.73 -3.40 -0.78
C ASN A 490 44.39 -3.33 0.72
N ASP A 491 45.31 -3.72 1.58
CA ASP A 491 45.12 -3.73 3.03
C ASP A 491 45.75 -2.46 3.65
N LEU A 492 44.92 -1.65 4.31
CA LEU A 492 45.30 -0.43 5.00
C LEU A 492 45.00 -0.49 6.51
N GLY A 493 44.80 -1.70 7.06
CA GLY A 493 44.54 -1.92 8.48
C GLY A 493 43.39 -2.88 8.77
N ALA A 494 43.28 -4.00 8.05
CA ALA A 494 42.30 -5.05 8.31
C ALA A 494 42.48 -5.67 9.70
N LEU A 495 41.38 -6.10 10.32
CA LEU A 495 41.39 -6.95 11.51
C LEU A 495 41.55 -8.43 11.14
N SER A 496 40.88 -8.88 10.07
CA SER A 496 40.94 -10.29 9.64
C SER A 496 40.70 -10.49 8.16
N VAL A 497 41.42 -11.44 7.58
CA VAL A 497 41.17 -11.95 6.23
C VAL A 497 41.21 -13.47 6.24
N ALA A 498 40.15 -14.12 5.79
CA ALA A 498 40.01 -15.57 5.79
C ALA A 498 39.36 -16.07 4.49
N GLY A 499 39.59 -17.35 4.14
CA GLY A 499 38.97 -17.95 2.97
C GLY A 499 39.44 -19.36 2.62
N SER A 500 38.66 -20.07 1.82
CA SER A 500 39.01 -21.36 1.22
C SER A 500 38.80 -21.28 -0.30
N SER A 501 39.81 -21.65 -1.09
CA SER A 501 39.72 -21.78 -2.57
C SER A 501 39.11 -20.57 -3.32
N ALA A 502 39.60 -19.36 -3.06
CA ALA A 502 39.25 -18.19 -3.87
C ALA A 502 40.18 -18.04 -5.09
N ILE A 503 39.60 -17.86 -6.28
CA ILE A 503 40.35 -17.48 -7.49
C ILE A 503 40.31 -15.96 -7.58
N VAL A 504 41.47 -15.30 -7.56
CA VAL A 504 41.60 -13.86 -7.79
C VAL A 504 42.43 -13.65 -9.05
N GLY A 505 41.82 -13.12 -10.12
CA GLY A 505 42.44 -12.95 -11.45
C GLY A 505 42.47 -11.50 -11.93
N GLY A 506 43.44 -11.17 -12.80
CA GLY A 506 43.68 -9.82 -13.33
C GLY A 506 44.25 -9.81 -14.76
N GLY A 507 43.84 -8.87 -15.63
CA GLY A 507 44.39 -8.71 -16.99
C GLY A 507 45.76 -8.01 -17.07
N ALA A 508 46.15 -7.26 -16.03
CA ALA A 508 47.47 -6.62 -15.89
C ALA A 508 47.87 -6.59 -14.41
N CYS A 509 48.78 -7.47 -13.99
CA CYS A 509 49.24 -7.58 -12.60
C CYS A 509 50.62 -6.93 -12.42
N TRP A 510 50.75 -5.99 -11.50
CA TRP A 510 52.07 -5.59 -10.97
C TRP A 510 52.41 -6.44 -9.75
N GLN A 511 53.69 -6.72 -9.58
CA GLN A 511 54.28 -7.43 -8.43
C GLN A 511 53.71 -6.87 -7.12
N GLY A 512 52.87 -7.63 -6.43
CA GLY A 512 52.25 -7.17 -5.20
C GLY A 512 51.29 -8.22 -4.67
N TYR A 513 51.76 -8.94 -3.66
CA TYR A 513 51.08 -9.86 -2.75
C TYR A 513 49.53 -9.81 -2.69
N LEU A 514 48.90 -10.97 -2.43
CA LEU A 514 47.48 -11.13 -2.02
C LEU A 514 47.07 -10.13 -0.91
N PHE A 515 48.07 -9.65 -0.16
CA PHE A 515 48.03 -8.58 0.83
C PHE A 515 49.33 -7.79 0.68
N ALA A 516 49.29 -6.52 0.30
CA ALA A 516 50.47 -5.65 0.46
C ALA A 516 50.81 -5.60 1.97
N GLU A 517 51.66 -6.49 2.44
CA GLU A 517 52.11 -6.62 3.84
C GLU A 517 51.00 -6.42 4.88
N SER A 518 50.16 -7.43 5.10
CA SER A 518 49.18 -7.42 6.21
C SER A 518 49.90 -7.25 7.55
N THR A 519 49.66 -6.14 8.23
CA THR A 519 50.06 -5.92 9.63
C THR A 519 49.11 -6.59 10.64
N ALA A 520 48.01 -7.19 10.16
CA ALA A 520 47.11 -8.00 10.98
C ALA A 520 47.85 -9.28 11.42
N GLY A 521 48.38 -9.25 12.64
CA GLY A 521 49.08 -10.37 13.27
C GLY A 521 48.17 -11.58 13.46
N GLN A 522 48.69 -12.76 13.09
CA GLN A 522 48.21 -14.11 13.39
C GLN A 522 46.70 -14.40 13.25
N VAL A 523 46.37 -15.16 12.20
CA VAL A 523 45.17 -16.00 12.13
C VAL A 523 45.23 -17.04 13.26
N THR A 524 44.47 -16.85 14.33
CA THR A 524 44.25 -17.88 15.37
C THR A 524 42.83 -18.41 15.25
N ASN A 525 42.69 -19.64 14.77
CA ASN A 525 41.42 -20.38 14.76
C ASN A 525 41.28 -21.06 16.13
N ASN A 526 40.33 -20.63 16.94
CA ASN A 526 40.12 -21.18 18.28
C ASN A 526 39.22 -22.42 18.19
N ASN A 527 39.72 -23.48 17.54
CA ASN A 527 39.27 -24.86 17.70
C ASN A 527 40.44 -25.77 17.29
N ASN A 528 40.90 -26.54 18.27
CA ASN A 528 42.19 -27.21 18.36
C ASN A 528 42.32 -28.45 17.44
N GLU A 529 41.99 -28.29 16.16
CA GLU A 529 42.21 -29.31 15.13
C GLU A 529 43.03 -28.70 13.99
N ASN A 530 44.21 -29.27 13.76
CA ASN A 530 45.13 -28.92 12.68
C ASN A 530 44.42 -28.96 11.31
N MET A 531 43.89 -27.83 10.86
CA MET A 531 43.74 -27.56 9.43
C MET A 531 44.86 -26.60 9.02
N GLN A 532 45.95 -27.19 8.53
CA GLN A 532 46.85 -26.50 7.61
C GLN A 532 46.02 -26.09 6.37
N GLY A 533 45.47 -24.89 6.41
CA GLY A 533 44.77 -24.27 5.29
C GLY A 533 45.37 -22.91 5.01
N ARG A 534 46.63 -22.88 4.54
CA ARG A 534 47.07 -21.75 3.73
C ARG A 534 46.06 -21.58 2.59
N VAL A 535 45.78 -20.33 2.23
CA VAL A 535 45.16 -19.96 0.96
C VAL A 535 45.98 -20.60 -0.17
N THR A 536 45.55 -21.76 -0.71
CA THR A 536 45.91 -22.16 -2.07
C THR A 536 45.03 -21.35 -3.02
N ALA A 537 45.31 -20.04 -3.11
CA ALA A 537 44.94 -19.28 -4.28
C ALA A 537 45.87 -19.78 -5.40
N SER A 538 45.34 -20.59 -6.31
CA SER A 538 46.02 -20.85 -7.57
C SER A 538 45.92 -19.57 -8.41
N TRP A 539 47.04 -18.87 -8.55
CA TRP A 539 47.15 -17.71 -9.41
C TRP A 539 47.53 -18.16 -10.80
N SER A 540 46.70 -17.87 -11.78
CA SER A 540 47.11 -17.89 -13.18
C SER A 540 47.04 -16.48 -13.73
N CYS A 541 48.20 -15.85 -13.92
CA CYS A 541 48.31 -14.76 -14.87
C CYS A 541 48.28 -15.39 -16.26
N SER A 542 47.12 -15.41 -16.92
CA SER A 542 47.11 -15.63 -18.37
C SER A 542 47.56 -14.32 -19.02
N GLN A 543 48.68 -14.36 -19.74
CA GLN A 543 49.01 -13.32 -20.72
C GLN A 543 47.90 -13.22 -21.77
#